data_AF-A0A8H4JKX2-F1
#
_entry.id   AF-A0A8H4JKX2-F1
#
_cell.length_a   1.000
_cell.length_b   1.000
_cell.length_c   1.000
_cell.angle_alpha   90.00
_cell.angle_beta   90.00
_cell.angle_gamma   90.00
#
_symmetry.space_group_name_H-M   'P 1'
#
loop_
_entity.id
_entity.type
_entity.pdbx_description
1 polymer ?
#
loop_
_entity_poly.entity_id
_entity_poly.type
_entity_poly.pdbx_seq_one_letter_code
_entity_poly.pdbx_strand_id
1 'polypeptide(L)'
;MVEQTLAGKVALVSGAAWGIANECFAIEADLQTVQGPQKLIDDTVTRLKGRKIDILINNAGIAIMKPMAEATLDQWDKQVNLNCRGMFLLTQAVLPHLSKKNCRIINASSAGARLGTRGSTIYNGSKAMVEGFTRCWAVEFGRDYDCTVNAYCPGPTKTHGFQHAGDKFLASLQPILEATPKAGRMADPSEIANAVGLLCEEKAGWITGSGQTSRPTAVDAYRLKDMARDVVEILDHEQVEQAFAVGHDWGSHVLGRLAVYFPKRLVKLAFITVGYIPPGNPVDIDLANERSKKVLGYPVFGYQVFLTRYNGVEAIFNQHKESVLSLIYAQETALWKDHMGPVGALQDWVNADKRATWGEYLTEKDHRIRKEMTADELGGLPTLAWYKAHAWNLNHEVEKDIAENAKYLRHPTLYLASAKDYLAVPRLQIPQMESWVPSLEVQEIDSGHWVFLHRPAVVNEALKAFFSK
;
A
#
# COMPACT_ATOMS: atom_id res chain seq x y z
N MET A 1 -11.79 -12.92 28.63
CA MET A 1 -11.99 -12.66 30.08
C MET A 1 -10.67 -12.85 30.83
N VAL A 2 -9.72 -11.92 30.73
CA VAL A 2 -8.59 -11.72 31.66
C VAL A 2 -8.19 -10.23 31.59
N GLU A 3 -9.16 -9.34 31.74
CA GLU A 3 -8.91 -7.88 31.66
C GLU A 3 -9.40 -7.13 32.90
N GLN A 4 -9.96 -7.83 33.88
CA GLN A 4 -10.24 -7.23 35.19
C GLN A 4 -9.02 -7.42 36.09
N THR A 5 -8.53 -6.29 36.62
CA THR A 5 -7.53 -6.15 37.71
C THR A 5 -6.04 -6.26 37.41
N LEU A 6 -5.53 -5.70 36.31
CA LEU A 6 -4.07 -5.58 36.17
C LEU A 6 -3.63 -4.20 35.66
N ALA A 7 -3.56 -3.24 36.60
CA ALA A 7 -2.87 -1.96 36.42
C ALA A 7 -1.35 -2.21 36.24
N GLY A 8 -0.90 -2.44 34.99
CA GLY A 8 0.52 -2.63 34.65
C GLY A 8 1.08 -4.04 34.81
N LYS A 9 0.27 -5.01 35.25
CA LYS A 9 0.70 -6.40 35.45
C LYS A 9 0.30 -7.24 34.23
N VAL A 10 1.26 -7.65 33.40
CA VAL A 10 0.96 -8.43 32.18
C VAL A 10 0.86 -9.90 32.56
N ALA A 11 -0.17 -10.57 32.06
CA ALA A 11 -0.28 -12.02 32.02
C ALA A 11 0.19 -12.53 30.65
N LEU A 12 1.20 -13.40 30.61
CA LEU A 12 1.42 -14.25 29.43
C LEU A 12 0.23 -15.21 29.33
N VAL A 13 -0.37 -15.36 28.15
CA VAL A 13 -1.40 -16.37 27.86
C VAL A 13 -0.89 -17.21 26.69
N SER A 14 -0.42 -18.44 26.94
CA SER A 14 -0.38 -19.44 25.86
C SER A 14 -1.82 -19.92 25.65
N GLY A 15 -2.40 -19.65 24.47
CA GLY A 15 -3.85 -19.57 24.29
C GLY A 15 -4.64 -20.87 24.47
N ALA A 16 -5.40 -20.98 25.56
CA ALA A 16 -6.51 -21.95 25.73
C ALA A 16 -7.91 -21.37 25.42
N ALA A 17 -8.04 -20.37 24.55
CA ALA A 17 -9.33 -19.69 24.42
C ALA A 17 -10.39 -20.42 23.54
N TRP A 18 -10.08 -21.55 22.89
CA TRP A 18 -11.01 -22.19 21.93
C TRP A 18 -10.98 -23.74 21.90
N GLY A 19 -10.44 -24.40 22.93
CA GLY A 19 -10.37 -25.87 22.97
C GLY A 19 -9.29 -26.50 22.07
N ILE A 20 -8.33 -25.71 21.59
CA ILE A 20 -7.29 -26.12 20.63
C ILE A 20 -5.91 -26.31 21.31
N ALA A 21 -5.64 -25.67 22.45
CA ALA A 21 -4.35 -25.79 23.12
C ALA A 21 -4.35 -26.82 24.25
N ASN A 22 -3.27 -27.61 24.29
CA ASN A 22 -3.06 -28.63 25.30
C ASN A 22 -2.75 -28.05 26.70
N GLU A 23 -2.18 -26.84 26.78
CA GLU A 23 -1.78 -26.20 28.05
C GLU A 23 -1.84 -24.66 27.97
N CYS A 24 -2.35 -24.02 29.02
CA CYS A 24 -2.35 -22.56 29.21
C CYS A 24 -1.93 -22.23 30.64
N PHE A 25 -1.05 -21.23 30.79
CA PHE A 25 -0.64 -20.70 32.09
C PHE A 25 -0.57 -19.18 32.05
N ALA A 26 -0.85 -18.55 33.19
CA ALA A 26 -0.69 -17.13 33.41
C ALA A 26 0.50 -16.87 34.33
N ILE A 27 1.31 -15.86 33.99
CA ILE A 27 2.47 -15.41 34.77
C ILE A 27 2.35 -13.91 34.94
N GLU A 28 2.42 -13.44 36.19
CA GLU A 28 2.38 -12.02 36.52
C GLU A 28 3.78 -11.40 36.47
N ALA A 29 3.91 -10.30 35.71
CA ALA A 29 5.08 -9.45 35.69
C ALA A 29 4.72 -7.98 35.37
N ASP A 30 5.47 -7.04 35.92
CA ASP A 30 5.31 -5.61 35.61
C ASP A 30 6.32 -5.15 34.54
N LEU A 31 5.84 -4.95 33.32
CA LEU A 31 6.68 -4.53 32.19
C LEU A 31 7.08 -3.05 32.22
N GLN A 32 6.57 -2.25 33.17
CA GLN A 32 7.08 -0.90 33.41
C GLN A 32 8.42 -0.93 34.15
N THR A 33 8.72 -2.00 34.88
CA THR A 33 10.01 -2.17 35.58
C THR A 33 11.09 -2.71 34.65
N VAL A 34 12.36 -2.59 35.06
CA VAL A 34 13.49 -3.16 34.30
C VAL A 34 13.58 -4.67 34.46
N GLN A 35 13.14 -5.21 35.61
CA GLN A 35 13.26 -6.63 35.95
C GLN A 35 12.08 -7.48 35.49
N GLY A 36 10.89 -6.88 35.35
CA GLY A 36 9.66 -7.59 34.98
C GLY A 36 9.76 -8.40 33.69
N PRO A 37 10.29 -7.84 32.58
CA PRO A 37 10.46 -8.59 31.33
C PRO A 37 11.30 -9.86 31.47
N GLN A 38 12.43 -9.79 32.19
CA GLN A 38 13.28 -10.95 32.43
C GLN A 38 12.57 -12.00 33.29
N LYS A 39 11.95 -11.57 34.39
CA LYS A 39 11.16 -12.45 35.26
C LYS A 39 10.08 -13.20 34.46
N LEU A 40 9.39 -12.49 33.55
CA LEU A 40 8.35 -13.06 32.71
C LEU A 40 8.89 -14.21 31.83
N ILE A 41 10.06 -14.03 31.22
CA ILE A 41 10.70 -15.06 30.41
C ILE A 41 11.20 -16.22 31.26
N ASP A 42 11.86 -15.95 32.39
CA ASP A 42 12.41 -16.99 33.28
C ASP A 42 11.30 -17.93 33.79
N ASP A 43 10.19 -17.35 34.25
CA ASP A 43 9.02 -18.08 34.70
C ASP A 43 8.38 -18.87 33.53
N THR A 44 8.32 -18.28 32.33
CA THR A 44 7.78 -18.93 31.13
C THR A 44 8.61 -20.14 30.74
N VAL A 45 9.93 -20.00 30.67
CA VAL A 45 10.87 -21.07 30.31
C VAL A 45 10.79 -22.21 31.32
N THR A 46 10.65 -21.90 32.61
CA THR A 46 10.42 -22.90 33.68
C THR A 46 9.16 -23.73 33.40
N ARG A 47 8.06 -23.09 32.97
CA ARG A 47 6.81 -23.78 32.62
C ARG A 47 6.89 -24.56 31.31
N LEU A 48 7.72 -24.11 30.36
CA LEU A 48 7.91 -24.78 29.08
C LEU A 48 8.70 -26.09 29.20
N LYS A 49 9.38 -26.35 30.33
CA LYS A 49 10.10 -27.61 30.61
C LYS A 49 11.08 -27.99 29.50
N GLY A 50 11.83 -27.02 29.00
CA GLY A 50 12.82 -27.21 27.94
C GLY A 50 12.28 -27.02 26.51
N ARG A 51 10.97 -26.84 26.31
CA ARG A 51 10.42 -26.37 25.03
C ARG A 51 10.89 -24.95 24.73
N LYS A 52 11.06 -24.65 23.44
CA LYS A 52 11.44 -23.34 22.93
C LYS A 52 10.19 -22.48 22.68
N ILE A 53 10.42 -21.18 22.54
CA ILE A 53 9.37 -20.20 22.22
C ILE A 53 9.38 -19.97 20.71
N ASP A 54 8.25 -20.24 20.06
CA ASP A 54 8.11 -20.03 18.62
C ASP A 54 7.55 -18.64 18.30
N ILE A 55 6.67 -18.09 19.16
CA ILE A 55 5.98 -16.84 18.91
C ILE A 55 6.01 -15.96 20.16
N LEU A 56 6.47 -14.72 20.01
CA LEU A 56 6.31 -13.64 20.98
C LEU A 56 5.32 -12.60 20.44
N ILE A 57 4.28 -12.28 21.21
CA ILE A 57 3.37 -11.18 20.90
C ILE A 57 3.53 -10.08 21.95
N ASN A 58 4.12 -8.97 21.53
CA ASN A 58 4.26 -7.77 22.35
C ASN A 58 2.98 -6.91 22.24
N ASN A 59 1.96 -7.23 23.04
CA ASN A 59 0.65 -6.54 23.06
C ASN A 59 0.41 -5.70 24.33
N ALA A 60 1.45 -5.37 25.09
CA ALA A 60 1.32 -4.47 26.24
C ALA A 60 1.43 -3.00 25.80
N GLY A 61 0.52 -2.15 26.29
CA GLY A 61 0.66 -0.72 26.10
C GLY A 61 -0.46 0.11 26.72
N ILE A 62 -0.19 1.39 26.91
CA ILE A 62 -1.14 2.40 27.36
C ILE A 62 -1.22 3.57 26.38
N ALA A 63 -2.33 4.29 26.43
CA ALA A 63 -2.59 5.49 25.64
C ALA A 63 -2.98 6.65 26.58
N ILE A 64 -2.04 7.56 26.79
CA ILE A 64 -2.20 8.82 27.51
C ILE A 64 -2.20 9.93 26.46
N MET A 65 -3.39 10.50 26.24
CA MET A 65 -3.60 11.59 25.28
C MET A 65 -3.62 12.92 26.02
N LYS A 66 -2.63 13.77 25.76
CA LYS A 66 -2.48 15.11 26.33
C LYS A 66 -1.98 16.12 25.29
N PRO A 67 -2.54 17.34 25.25
CA PRO A 67 -1.94 18.44 24.51
C PRO A 67 -0.48 18.64 24.89
N MET A 68 0.36 19.04 23.93
CA MET A 68 1.81 19.18 24.17
C MET A 68 2.13 20.11 25.35
N ALA A 69 1.36 21.19 25.53
CA ALA A 69 1.55 22.14 26.64
C ALA A 69 1.23 21.55 28.02
N GLU A 70 0.51 20.43 28.10
CA GLU A 70 0.11 19.77 29.35
C GLU A 70 0.86 18.45 29.59
N ALA A 71 1.67 18.01 28.62
CA ALA A 71 2.37 16.73 28.69
C ALA A 71 3.47 16.78 29.78
N THR A 72 3.51 15.78 30.65
CA THR A 72 4.48 15.71 31.75
C THR A 72 5.51 14.60 31.55
N LEU A 73 6.66 14.73 32.21
CA LEU A 73 7.69 13.67 32.21
C LEU A 73 7.18 12.36 32.84
N ASP A 74 6.35 12.43 33.88
CA ASP A 74 5.74 11.23 34.46
C ASP A 74 4.86 10.47 33.44
N GLN A 75 4.11 11.20 32.61
CA GLN A 75 3.31 10.59 31.54
C GLN A 75 4.19 10.04 30.41
N TRP A 76 5.24 10.76 30.06
CA TRP A 76 6.27 10.30 29.14
C TRP A 76 6.84 8.97 29.62
N ASP A 77 7.35 8.93 30.85
CA ASP A 77 7.97 7.77 31.46
C ASP A 77 6.99 6.60 31.51
N LYS A 78 5.78 6.80 32.04
CA LYS A 78 4.78 5.71 32.09
C LYS A 78 4.48 5.10 30.73
N GLN A 79 4.30 5.95 29.71
CA GLN A 79 3.90 5.50 28.37
C GLN A 79 5.05 4.92 27.57
N VAL A 80 6.20 5.61 27.51
CA VAL A 80 7.37 5.15 26.75
C VAL A 80 8.01 3.94 27.43
N ASN A 81 8.02 3.89 28.77
CA ASN A 81 8.57 2.74 29.47
C ASN A 81 7.74 1.47 29.23
N LEU A 82 6.41 1.58 29.21
CA LEU A 82 5.56 0.42 28.92
C LEU A 82 5.55 0.06 27.43
N ASN A 83 5.23 1.03 26.56
CA ASN A 83 5.02 0.79 25.14
C ASN A 83 6.32 0.43 24.40
N CYS A 84 7.46 0.96 24.84
CA CYS A 84 8.73 0.82 24.14
C CYS A 84 9.77 0.05 24.97
N ARG A 85 10.14 0.53 26.16
CA ARG A 85 11.22 -0.09 26.95
C ARG A 85 10.87 -1.52 27.38
N GLY A 86 9.66 -1.73 27.88
CA GLY A 86 9.18 -3.06 28.29
C GLY A 86 9.21 -4.04 27.14
N MET A 87 8.73 -3.64 25.96
CA MET A 87 8.80 -4.42 24.73
C MET A 87 10.25 -4.73 24.31
N PHE A 88 11.13 -3.72 24.35
CA PHE A 88 12.55 -3.88 24.03
C PHE A 88 13.22 -4.92 24.94
N LEU A 89 13.06 -4.77 26.26
CA LEU A 89 13.66 -5.67 27.25
C LEU A 89 13.05 -7.08 27.16
N LEU A 90 11.75 -7.20 26.92
CA LEU A 90 11.09 -8.50 26.76
C LEU A 90 11.59 -9.22 25.51
N THR A 91 11.73 -8.49 24.41
CA THR A 91 12.26 -9.02 23.16
C THR A 91 13.72 -9.45 23.35
N GLN A 92 14.55 -8.65 24.00
CA GLN A 92 15.92 -9.03 24.33
C GLN A 92 15.99 -10.31 25.18
N ALA A 93 15.15 -10.39 26.22
CA ALA A 93 15.11 -11.55 27.12
C ALA A 93 14.65 -12.83 26.41
N VAL A 94 13.76 -12.75 25.40
CA VAL A 94 13.26 -13.95 24.71
C VAL A 94 14.27 -14.57 23.74
N LEU A 95 15.20 -13.78 23.16
CA LEU A 95 16.09 -14.22 22.08
C LEU A 95 16.83 -15.55 22.35
N PRO A 96 17.41 -15.80 23.55
CA PRO A 96 18.09 -17.07 23.84
C PRO A 96 17.15 -18.29 23.89
N HIS A 97 15.85 -18.04 24.07
CA HIS A 97 14.82 -19.05 24.27
C HIS A 97 13.96 -19.30 23.03
N LEU A 98 14.16 -18.52 21.95
CA LEU A 98 13.52 -18.76 20.67
C LEU A 98 13.93 -20.11 20.09
N SER A 99 13.03 -20.73 19.32
CA SER A 99 13.30 -21.99 18.61
C SER A 99 14.36 -21.86 17.52
N LYS A 100 14.60 -20.63 17.05
CA LYS A 100 15.52 -20.29 15.95
C LYS A 100 15.21 -21.00 14.63
N LYS A 101 13.94 -21.35 14.44
CA LYS A 101 13.41 -22.02 13.25
C LYS A 101 12.02 -21.47 13.02
N ASN A 102 11.86 -20.63 12.01
CA ASN A 102 10.61 -20.01 11.63
C ASN A 102 9.85 -19.35 12.81
N CYS A 103 10.58 -18.72 13.73
CA CYS A 103 9.97 -18.08 14.89
C CYS A 103 9.42 -16.69 14.54
N ARG A 104 8.54 -16.14 15.37
CA ARG A 104 7.85 -14.87 15.09
C ARG A 104 7.82 -13.93 16.27
N ILE A 105 8.04 -12.64 15.99
CA ILE A 105 7.81 -11.56 16.94
C ILE A 105 6.77 -10.61 16.32
N ILE A 106 5.67 -10.41 17.02
CA ILE A 106 4.58 -9.53 16.58
C ILE A 106 4.42 -8.40 17.60
N ASN A 107 4.54 -7.16 17.14
CA ASN A 107 4.51 -5.96 17.96
C ASN A 107 3.21 -5.17 17.77
N ALA A 108 2.59 -4.74 18.86
CA ALA A 108 1.40 -3.91 18.83
C ALA A 108 1.74 -2.43 18.59
N SER A 109 1.58 -1.98 17.35
CA SER A 109 1.62 -0.55 17.00
C SER A 109 0.21 0.05 17.10
N SER A 110 -0.09 1.09 16.33
CA SER A 110 -1.38 1.77 16.24
C SER A 110 -1.45 2.52 14.91
N ALA A 111 -2.65 2.67 14.34
CA ALA A 111 -2.87 3.62 13.25
C ALA A 111 -2.40 5.04 13.65
N GLY A 112 -2.43 5.38 14.94
CA GLY A 112 -1.90 6.64 15.47
C GLY A 112 -0.42 6.86 15.22
N ALA A 113 0.39 5.81 15.03
CA ALA A 113 1.82 5.97 14.67
C ALA A 113 2.02 6.71 13.35
N ARG A 114 0.99 6.71 12.48
CA ARG A 114 1.04 7.24 11.11
C ARG A 114 0.09 8.42 10.90
N LEU A 115 -0.77 8.71 11.88
CA LEU A 115 -1.74 9.80 11.83
C LEU A 115 -1.32 10.93 12.76
N GLY A 116 -1.32 12.16 12.24
CA GLY A 116 -1.07 13.36 13.05
C GLY A 116 -2.32 13.79 13.82
N THR A 117 -2.50 13.30 15.05
CA THR A 117 -3.67 13.64 15.88
C THR A 117 -3.28 14.63 16.98
N ARG A 118 -4.04 15.74 17.10
CA ARG A 118 -3.84 16.73 18.16
C ARG A 118 -3.92 16.06 19.54
N GLY A 119 -2.96 16.35 20.41
CA GLY A 119 -2.91 15.82 21.78
C GLY A 119 -2.44 14.36 21.89
N SER A 120 -1.85 13.79 20.84
CA SER A 120 -1.37 12.40 20.84
C SER A 120 0.15 12.28 20.73
N THR A 121 0.91 13.36 20.94
CA THR A 121 2.36 13.45 20.65
C THR A 121 3.17 12.27 21.21
N ILE A 122 3.11 12.03 22.52
CA ILE A 122 3.90 10.98 23.17
C ILE A 122 3.40 9.59 22.74
N TYR A 123 2.09 9.41 22.62
CA TYR A 123 1.52 8.10 22.28
C TYR A 123 1.87 7.71 20.84
N ASN A 124 1.59 8.59 19.88
CA ASN A 124 1.90 8.37 18.47
C ASN A 124 3.41 8.21 18.28
N GLY A 125 4.23 9.02 18.95
CA GLY A 125 5.69 8.87 18.96
C GLY A 125 6.15 7.52 19.50
N SER A 126 5.56 7.04 20.60
CA SER A 126 5.89 5.71 21.15
C SER A 126 5.52 4.58 20.18
N LYS A 127 4.39 4.68 19.49
CA LYS A 127 3.97 3.67 18.50
C LYS A 127 4.79 3.74 17.20
N ALA A 128 5.23 4.93 16.79
CA ALA A 128 6.20 5.07 15.70
C ALA A 128 7.57 4.47 16.06
N MET A 129 8.01 4.60 17.32
CA MET A 129 9.22 3.93 17.82
C MET A 129 9.10 2.41 17.76
N VAL A 130 7.93 1.84 18.11
CA VAL A 130 7.64 0.40 17.95
C VAL A 130 7.81 -0.04 16.49
N GLU A 131 7.32 0.74 15.53
CA GLU A 131 7.52 0.44 14.10
C GLU A 131 9.00 0.54 13.69
N GLY A 132 9.75 1.47 14.27
CA GLY A 132 11.20 1.58 14.10
C GLY A 132 11.94 0.33 14.56
N PHE A 133 11.68 -0.13 15.79
CA PHE A 133 12.25 -1.36 16.33
C PHE A 133 11.89 -2.57 15.47
N THR A 134 10.62 -2.68 15.05
CA THR A 134 10.14 -3.76 14.19
C THR A 134 10.97 -3.90 12.91
N ARG A 135 11.26 -2.79 12.22
CA ARG A 135 12.07 -2.82 10.99
C ARG A 135 13.52 -3.24 11.25
N CYS A 136 14.14 -2.74 12.32
CA CYS A 136 15.51 -3.12 12.67
C CYS A 136 15.58 -4.61 13.02
N TRP A 137 14.68 -5.07 13.89
CA TRP A 137 14.62 -6.45 14.35
C TRP A 137 14.25 -7.43 13.24
N ALA A 138 13.45 -7.04 12.25
CA ALA A 138 13.16 -7.88 11.09
C ALA A 138 14.45 -8.24 10.32
N VAL A 139 15.38 -7.29 10.20
CA VAL A 139 16.68 -7.51 9.54
C VAL A 139 17.63 -8.30 10.44
N GLU A 140 17.73 -7.91 11.70
CA GLU A 140 18.64 -8.53 12.67
C GLU A 140 18.24 -9.98 12.97
N PHE A 141 17.00 -10.19 13.38
CA PHE A 141 16.53 -11.51 13.82
C PHE A 141 16.15 -12.42 12.66
N GLY A 142 15.81 -11.86 11.49
CA GLY A 142 15.68 -12.65 10.26
C GLY A 142 16.97 -13.40 9.90
N ARG A 143 18.13 -12.75 10.05
CA ARG A 143 19.44 -13.35 9.74
C ARG A 143 19.91 -14.32 10.82
N ASP A 144 19.79 -13.93 12.09
CA ASP A 144 20.46 -14.63 13.19
C ASP A 144 19.58 -15.70 13.87
N TYR A 145 18.26 -15.64 13.67
CA TYR A 145 17.28 -16.46 14.38
C TYR A 145 16.23 -17.11 13.47
N ASP A 146 16.28 -16.90 12.14
CA ASP A 146 15.21 -17.34 11.23
C ASP A 146 13.83 -16.86 11.73
N CYS A 147 13.78 -15.56 12.07
CA CYS A 147 12.65 -14.95 12.74
C CYS A 147 12.00 -13.85 11.89
N THR A 148 10.68 -13.93 11.69
CA THR A 148 9.91 -12.81 11.13
C THR A 148 9.53 -11.84 12.23
N VAL A 149 9.68 -10.53 11.98
CA VAL A 149 9.30 -9.49 12.96
C VAL A 149 8.35 -8.51 12.31
N ASN A 150 7.12 -8.38 12.83
CA ASN A 150 6.08 -7.56 12.24
C ASN A 150 5.39 -6.68 13.29
N ALA A 151 4.76 -5.61 12.82
CA ALA A 151 3.87 -4.79 13.63
C ALA A 151 2.46 -4.82 13.05
N TYR A 152 1.45 -4.95 13.91
CA TYR A 152 0.06 -4.71 13.53
C TYR A 152 -0.38 -3.33 14.02
N CYS A 153 -1.10 -2.61 13.16
CA CYS A 153 -1.44 -1.20 13.38
C CYS A 153 -2.96 -1.03 13.36
N PRO A 154 -3.66 -1.44 14.43
CA PRO A 154 -5.11 -1.37 14.46
C PRO A 154 -5.58 0.09 14.52
N GLY A 155 -6.73 0.34 13.90
CA GLY A 155 -7.55 1.52 14.16
C GLY A 155 -8.38 1.36 15.45
N PRO A 156 -9.37 2.23 15.70
CA PRO A 156 -10.27 2.11 16.84
C PRO A 156 -10.86 0.70 16.96
N THR A 157 -10.67 0.07 18.11
CA THR A 157 -11.08 -1.32 18.38
C THR A 157 -11.86 -1.37 19.68
N LYS A 158 -12.93 -2.16 19.74
CA LYS A 158 -13.81 -2.27 20.92
C LYS A 158 -13.17 -3.08 22.05
N THR A 159 -12.05 -2.61 22.58
CA THR A 159 -11.41 -3.18 23.77
C THR A 159 -12.15 -2.72 25.03
N HIS A 160 -11.93 -3.41 26.16
CA HIS A 160 -12.52 -3.01 27.43
C HIS A 160 -12.15 -1.55 27.80
N GLY A 161 -10.90 -1.15 27.53
CA GLY A 161 -10.45 0.23 27.74
C GLY A 161 -11.23 1.27 26.92
N PHE A 162 -11.66 0.94 25.69
CA PHE A 162 -12.49 1.82 24.86
C PHE A 162 -13.96 1.82 25.30
N GLN A 163 -14.49 0.68 25.77
CA GLN A 163 -15.89 0.56 26.22
C GLN A 163 -16.18 1.35 27.51
N HIS A 164 -15.15 1.61 28.32
CA HIS A 164 -15.26 2.42 29.54
C HIS A 164 -14.81 3.88 29.33
N ALA A 165 -14.44 4.24 28.10
CA ALA A 165 -14.15 5.62 27.79
C ALA A 165 -15.46 6.39 27.67
N GLY A 166 -15.65 7.42 28.51
CA GLY A 166 -16.92 8.14 28.58
C GLY A 166 -17.36 8.77 27.26
N ASP A 167 -18.65 9.14 27.16
CA ASP A 167 -19.32 9.60 25.93
C ASP A 167 -18.56 10.69 25.15
N LYS A 168 -17.90 11.60 25.85
CA LYS A 168 -17.08 12.66 25.24
C LYS A 168 -15.90 12.12 24.42
N PHE A 169 -15.28 11.04 24.87
CA PHE A 169 -14.21 10.38 24.14
C PHE A 169 -14.76 9.60 22.95
N LEU A 170 -15.88 8.89 23.12
CA LEU A 170 -16.52 8.19 22.00
C LEU A 170 -16.93 9.18 20.90
N ALA A 171 -17.47 10.34 21.26
CA ALA A 171 -17.79 11.40 20.32
C ALA A 171 -16.54 11.97 19.59
N SER A 172 -15.39 12.07 20.27
CA SER A 172 -14.16 12.58 19.65
C SER A 172 -13.56 11.62 18.62
N LEU A 173 -13.93 10.34 18.66
CA LEU A 173 -13.53 9.33 17.69
C LEU A 173 -14.36 9.36 16.41
N GLN A 174 -15.53 10.01 16.41
CA GLN A 174 -16.47 9.99 15.28
C GLN A 174 -15.79 10.33 13.93
N PRO A 175 -14.93 11.36 13.80
CA PRO A 175 -14.24 11.63 12.54
C PRO A 175 -13.26 10.52 12.11
N ILE A 176 -12.65 9.83 13.09
CA ILE A 176 -11.74 8.70 12.84
C ILE A 176 -12.55 7.48 12.38
N LEU A 177 -13.71 7.26 12.99
CA LEU A 177 -14.64 6.20 12.61
C LEU A 177 -15.14 6.43 11.18
N GLU A 178 -15.64 7.61 10.84
CA GLU A 178 -16.07 7.96 9.47
C GLU A 178 -14.95 7.81 8.43
N ALA A 179 -13.70 8.10 8.81
CA ALA A 179 -12.53 7.89 7.96
C ALA A 179 -12.10 6.41 7.84
N THR A 180 -12.59 5.52 8.72
CA THR A 180 -12.23 4.10 8.72
C THR A 180 -12.85 3.40 7.51
N PRO A 181 -12.04 2.83 6.59
CA PRO A 181 -12.54 2.28 5.32
C PRO A 181 -13.57 1.16 5.48
N LYS A 182 -13.49 0.39 6.56
CA LYS A 182 -14.41 -0.72 6.84
C LYS A 182 -15.68 -0.20 7.53
N ALA A 183 -16.61 0.31 6.72
CA ALA A 183 -17.97 0.68 7.12
C ALA A 183 -18.07 1.71 8.26
N GLY A 184 -17.06 2.57 8.43
CA GLY A 184 -17.15 3.67 9.38
C GLY A 184 -17.22 3.25 10.85
N ARG A 185 -16.71 2.06 11.22
CA ARG A 185 -16.92 1.45 12.55
C ARG A 185 -15.62 1.05 13.24
N MET A 186 -15.70 0.85 14.55
CA MET A 186 -14.65 0.17 15.31
C MET A 186 -14.54 -1.30 14.91
N ALA A 187 -13.31 -1.81 14.92
CA ALA A 187 -13.05 -3.24 14.80
C ALA A 187 -13.49 -3.98 16.07
N ASP A 188 -13.98 -5.21 15.90
CA ASP A 188 -14.09 -6.14 17.01
C ASP A 188 -12.72 -6.76 17.31
N PRO A 189 -12.38 -7.05 18.58
CA PRO A 189 -11.07 -7.63 18.93
C PRO A 189 -10.73 -8.91 18.16
N SER A 190 -11.73 -9.72 17.80
CA SER A 190 -11.55 -10.93 16.99
C SER A 190 -11.03 -10.62 15.58
N GLU A 191 -11.42 -9.49 14.99
CA GLU A 191 -10.95 -9.09 13.66
C GLU A 191 -9.45 -8.73 13.69
N ILE A 192 -8.99 -8.10 14.76
CA ILE A 192 -7.57 -7.81 14.97
C ILE A 192 -6.81 -9.10 15.31
N ALA A 193 -7.38 -9.96 16.15
CA ALA A 193 -6.78 -11.24 16.51
C ALA A 193 -6.59 -12.15 15.29
N ASN A 194 -7.53 -12.16 14.33
CA ASN A 194 -7.39 -12.92 13.09
C ASN A 194 -6.23 -12.40 12.22
N ALA A 195 -6.03 -11.07 12.15
CA ALA A 195 -4.90 -10.49 11.43
C ALA A 195 -3.56 -10.84 12.10
N VAL A 196 -3.51 -10.82 13.44
CA VAL A 196 -2.34 -11.28 14.20
C VAL A 196 -2.13 -12.78 14.01
N GLY A 197 -3.19 -13.58 14.00
CA GLY A 197 -3.16 -15.02 13.74
C GLY A 197 -2.53 -15.34 12.38
N LEU A 198 -2.90 -14.60 11.32
CA LEU A 198 -2.25 -14.72 10.02
C LEU A 198 -0.74 -14.49 10.13
N LEU A 199 -0.31 -13.44 10.83
CA LEU A 199 1.12 -13.17 11.04
C LEU A 199 1.83 -14.24 11.87
N CYS A 200 1.10 -15.04 12.65
CA CYS A 200 1.62 -16.16 13.42
C CYS A 200 1.79 -17.45 12.58
N GLU A 201 1.10 -17.57 11.45
CA GLU A 201 1.12 -18.79 10.63
C GLU A 201 2.50 -19.05 10.03
N GLU A 202 2.86 -20.33 9.85
CA GLU A 202 4.07 -20.74 9.12
C GLU A 202 4.10 -20.15 7.71
N LYS A 203 2.94 -20.11 7.04
CA LYS A 203 2.79 -19.55 5.68
C LYS A 203 3.07 -18.04 5.58
N ALA A 204 3.05 -17.31 6.70
CA ALA A 204 3.46 -15.91 6.76
C ALA A 204 4.99 -15.73 6.87
N GLY A 205 5.79 -16.79 6.68
CA GLY A 205 7.26 -16.78 6.83
C GLY A 205 8.01 -15.79 5.93
N TRP A 206 7.36 -15.26 4.89
CA TRP A 206 7.92 -14.20 4.04
C TRP A 206 7.44 -12.78 4.40
N ILE A 207 6.49 -12.67 5.32
CA ILE A 207 6.02 -11.38 5.82
C ILE A 207 6.92 -11.01 7.00
N THR A 208 7.86 -10.10 6.77
CA THR A 208 8.74 -9.56 7.82
C THR A 208 9.02 -8.09 7.56
N GLY A 209 9.11 -7.29 8.62
CA GLY A 209 9.25 -5.84 8.53
C GLY A 209 7.97 -5.11 8.07
N SER A 210 6.81 -5.78 8.07
CA SER A 210 5.58 -5.22 7.53
C SER A 210 5.11 -3.99 8.32
N GLY A 211 4.82 -2.91 7.58
CA GLY A 211 4.37 -1.62 8.11
C GLY A 211 4.12 -0.54 7.03
N GLN A 212 4.38 -0.81 5.75
CA GLN A 212 3.98 0.06 4.63
C GLN A 212 3.63 -0.81 3.42
N THR A 213 2.91 -0.27 2.45
CA THR A 213 2.87 -0.85 1.10
C THR A 213 4.25 -0.72 0.46
N SER A 214 4.73 -1.77 -0.20
CA SER A 214 5.99 -1.73 -0.95
C SER A 214 5.97 -0.60 -1.97
N ARG A 215 6.89 0.35 -1.85
CA ARG A 215 7.09 1.49 -2.75
C ARG A 215 8.57 1.54 -3.14
N PRO A 216 9.07 0.55 -3.91
CA PRO A 216 10.48 0.50 -4.25
C PRO A 216 10.89 1.76 -5.01
N THR A 217 12.06 2.30 -4.72
CA THR A 217 12.64 3.43 -5.46
C THR A 217 13.59 2.98 -6.56
N ALA A 218 14.01 1.71 -6.52
CA ALA A 218 14.85 1.10 -7.53
C ALA A 218 14.03 0.85 -8.82
N VAL A 219 14.53 1.34 -9.95
CA VAL A 219 13.81 1.34 -11.24
C VAL A 219 13.64 -0.07 -11.80
N ASP A 220 14.54 -0.99 -11.48
CA ASP A 220 14.49 -2.41 -11.86
C ASP A 220 13.33 -3.17 -11.20
N ALA A 221 12.84 -2.71 -10.04
CA ALA A 221 11.60 -3.23 -9.44
C ALA A 221 10.35 -2.92 -10.28
N TYR A 222 10.47 -2.08 -11.31
CA TYR A 222 9.37 -1.68 -12.20
C TYR A 222 9.32 -2.45 -13.52
N ARG A 223 9.92 -3.65 -13.58
CA ARG A 223 9.76 -4.57 -14.72
C ARG A 223 8.37 -5.20 -14.71
N LEU A 224 7.63 -5.01 -15.79
CA LEU A 224 6.24 -5.44 -15.94
C LEU A 224 6.09 -6.96 -15.91
N LYS A 225 7.09 -7.71 -16.39
CA LYS A 225 7.12 -9.18 -16.30
C LYS A 225 7.16 -9.65 -14.84
N ASP A 226 7.97 -8.99 -14.02
CA ASP A 226 8.12 -9.33 -12.61
C ASP A 226 6.84 -8.99 -11.84
N MET A 227 6.26 -7.81 -12.06
CA MET A 227 4.97 -7.46 -11.46
C MET A 227 3.84 -8.40 -11.88
N ALA A 228 3.82 -8.82 -13.16
CA ALA A 228 2.83 -9.79 -13.62
C ALA A 228 2.98 -11.13 -12.90
N ARG A 229 4.22 -11.56 -12.62
CA ARG A 229 4.48 -12.75 -11.79
C ARG A 229 4.01 -12.51 -10.35
N ASP A 230 4.27 -11.36 -9.76
CA ASP A 230 3.81 -11.04 -8.41
C ASP A 230 2.28 -11.13 -8.29
N VAL A 231 1.54 -10.68 -9.32
CA VAL A 231 0.07 -10.86 -9.37
C VAL A 231 -0.31 -12.34 -9.40
N VAL A 232 0.39 -13.17 -10.18
CA VAL A 232 0.17 -14.63 -10.24
C VAL A 232 0.45 -15.29 -8.89
N GLU A 233 1.51 -14.90 -8.21
CA GLU A 233 1.85 -15.39 -6.87
C GLU A 233 0.77 -15.03 -5.84
N ILE A 234 0.19 -13.82 -5.93
CA ILE A 234 -0.97 -13.43 -5.11
C ILE A 234 -2.17 -14.33 -5.42
N LEU A 235 -2.49 -14.56 -6.70
CA LEU A 235 -3.60 -15.43 -7.08
C LEU A 235 -3.40 -16.87 -6.60
N ASP A 236 -2.17 -17.40 -6.65
CA ASP A 236 -1.83 -18.74 -6.13
C ASP A 236 -2.01 -18.80 -4.62
N HIS A 237 -1.57 -17.77 -3.89
CA HIS A 237 -1.75 -17.67 -2.45
C HIS A 237 -3.22 -17.64 -2.04
N GLU A 238 -4.03 -16.85 -2.76
CA GLU A 238 -5.48 -16.72 -2.56
C GLU A 238 -6.28 -17.91 -3.14
N GLN A 239 -5.61 -18.92 -3.70
CA GLN A 239 -6.22 -20.09 -4.32
C GLN A 239 -7.20 -19.75 -5.44
N VAL A 240 -6.93 -18.65 -6.16
CA VAL A 240 -7.71 -18.20 -7.31
C VAL A 240 -7.07 -18.73 -8.59
N GLU A 241 -7.69 -19.73 -9.20
CA GLU A 241 -7.16 -20.35 -10.42
C GLU A 241 -7.18 -19.39 -11.62
N GLN A 242 -8.31 -18.70 -11.82
CA GLN A 242 -8.50 -17.72 -12.90
C GLN A 242 -9.21 -16.47 -12.42
N ALA A 243 -8.93 -15.32 -13.04
CA ALA A 243 -9.52 -14.04 -12.70
C ALA A 243 -10.07 -13.30 -13.93
N PHE A 244 -11.08 -12.46 -13.70
CA PHE A 244 -11.34 -11.30 -14.56
C PHE A 244 -10.41 -10.18 -14.13
N ALA A 245 -9.80 -9.49 -15.08
CA ALA A 245 -8.81 -8.48 -14.77
C ALA A 245 -9.12 -7.15 -15.47
N VAL A 246 -8.95 -6.06 -14.72
CA VAL A 246 -9.21 -4.69 -15.16
C VAL A 246 -7.94 -3.87 -14.98
N GLY A 247 -7.50 -3.19 -16.03
CA GLY A 247 -6.33 -2.33 -16.04
C GLY A 247 -6.68 -0.89 -16.41
N HIS A 248 -6.04 0.07 -15.75
CA HIS A 248 -6.09 1.48 -16.08
C HIS A 248 -4.66 2.05 -16.07
N ASP A 249 -4.33 2.93 -17.02
CA ASP A 249 -3.03 3.60 -17.13
C ASP A 249 -1.86 2.59 -17.02
N TRP A 250 -0.89 2.77 -16.10
CA TRP A 250 0.18 1.79 -15.87
C TRP A 250 -0.32 0.37 -15.56
N GLY A 251 -1.49 0.24 -14.92
CA GLY A 251 -2.15 -1.05 -14.71
C GLY A 251 -2.55 -1.75 -16.01
N SER A 252 -2.86 -1.01 -17.08
CA SER A 252 -3.08 -1.58 -18.42
C SER A 252 -1.81 -2.24 -18.96
N HIS A 253 -0.64 -1.66 -18.71
CA HIS A 253 0.62 -2.25 -19.13
C HIS A 253 0.89 -3.57 -18.37
N VAL A 254 0.66 -3.59 -17.06
CA VAL A 254 0.78 -4.82 -16.24
C VAL A 254 -0.21 -5.88 -16.70
N LEU A 255 -1.48 -5.52 -16.92
CA LEU A 255 -2.51 -6.41 -17.42
C LEU A 255 -2.12 -7.04 -18.78
N GLY A 256 -1.57 -6.22 -19.68
CA GLY A 256 -1.07 -6.70 -20.96
C GLY A 256 0.04 -7.76 -20.81
N ARG A 257 0.97 -7.59 -19.86
CA ARG A 257 2.02 -8.57 -19.59
C ARG A 257 1.47 -9.82 -18.91
N LEU A 258 0.54 -9.66 -17.97
CA LEU A 258 -0.13 -10.78 -17.32
C LEU A 258 -0.85 -11.66 -18.34
N ALA A 259 -1.56 -11.05 -19.30
CA ALA A 259 -2.25 -11.79 -20.36
C ALA A 259 -1.31 -12.49 -21.35
N VAL A 260 -0.14 -11.92 -21.63
CA VAL A 260 0.86 -12.53 -22.52
C VAL A 260 1.65 -13.65 -21.83
N TYR A 261 2.17 -13.40 -20.62
CA TYR A 261 3.01 -14.36 -19.90
C TYR A 261 2.23 -15.45 -19.19
N PHE A 262 1.02 -15.13 -18.71
CA PHE A 262 0.20 -16.02 -17.89
C PHE A 262 -1.25 -16.12 -18.42
N PRO A 263 -1.45 -16.42 -19.71
CA PRO A 263 -2.77 -16.35 -20.34
C PRO A 263 -3.80 -17.25 -19.68
N LYS A 264 -3.39 -18.39 -19.11
CA LYS A 264 -4.29 -19.35 -18.45
C LYS A 264 -4.91 -18.81 -17.16
N ARG A 265 -4.33 -17.76 -16.56
CA ARG A 265 -4.80 -17.16 -15.29
C ARG A 265 -5.93 -16.17 -15.49
N LEU A 266 -6.28 -15.85 -16.73
CA LEU A 266 -7.26 -14.82 -17.04
C LEU A 266 -8.40 -15.41 -17.86
N VAL A 267 -9.62 -14.94 -17.59
CA VAL A 267 -10.82 -15.33 -18.34
C VAL A 267 -11.26 -14.22 -19.29
N LYS A 268 -11.33 -12.97 -18.80
CA LYS A 268 -11.70 -11.77 -19.56
C LYS A 268 -10.91 -10.56 -19.09
N LEU A 269 -10.70 -9.62 -20.00
CA LEU A 269 -9.87 -8.44 -19.78
C LEU A 269 -10.69 -7.17 -19.98
N ALA A 270 -10.49 -6.15 -19.16
CA ALA A 270 -10.99 -4.81 -19.44
C ALA A 270 -9.86 -3.78 -19.30
N PHE A 271 -9.68 -2.97 -20.33
CA PHE A 271 -8.75 -1.84 -20.37
C PHE A 271 -9.55 -0.55 -20.26
N ILE A 272 -9.16 0.34 -19.35
CA ILE A 272 -9.82 1.63 -19.12
C ILE A 272 -8.85 2.74 -19.48
N THR A 273 -9.28 3.63 -20.38
CA THR A 273 -8.55 4.80 -20.88
C THR A 273 -7.30 4.46 -21.70
N VAL A 274 -6.34 3.74 -21.12
CA VAL A 274 -5.12 3.26 -21.80
C VAL A 274 -5.34 1.83 -22.26
N GLY A 275 -5.24 1.64 -23.57
CA GLY A 275 -5.42 0.38 -24.26
C GLY A 275 -4.22 -0.56 -24.16
N TYR A 276 -4.36 -1.74 -24.76
CA TYR A 276 -3.29 -2.71 -24.80
C TYR A 276 -2.14 -2.27 -25.73
N ILE A 277 -0.91 -2.35 -25.22
CA ILE A 277 0.32 -2.14 -25.99
C ILE A 277 1.12 -3.45 -25.99
N PRO A 278 1.38 -4.04 -27.17
CA PRO A 278 2.11 -5.30 -27.27
C PRO A 278 3.55 -5.17 -26.72
N PRO A 279 4.08 -6.20 -26.05
CA PRO A 279 5.43 -6.17 -25.51
C PRO A 279 6.51 -6.32 -26.59
N GLY A 280 7.74 -5.99 -26.21
CA GLY A 280 8.94 -6.26 -27.03
C GLY A 280 9.36 -5.16 -27.99
N ASN A 281 8.55 -4.12 -28.21
CA ASN A 281 8.99 -2.94 -28.96
C ASN A 281 9.77 -1.96 -28.06
N PRO A 282 10.88 -1.38 -28.54
CA PRO A 282 11.57 -0.36 -27.78
C PRO A 282 10.72 0.92 -27.70
N VAL A 283 10.82 1.59 -26.57
CA VAL A 283 10.22 2.88 -26.29
C VAL A 283 11.13 3.96 -26.85
N ASP A 284 10.58 4.76 -27.77
CA ASP A 284 11.18 5.97 -28.30
C ASP A 284 10.16 7.12 -28.15
N ILE A 285 10.36 7.93 -27.10
CA ILE A 285 9.45 9.02 -26.74
C ILE A 285 9.48 10.13 -27.80
N ASP A 286 10.63 10.37 -28.43
CA ASP A 286 10.77 11.45 -29.42
C ASP A 286 10.02 11.06 -30.70
N LEU A 287 10.22 9.83 -31.17
CA LEU A 287 9.47 9.28 -32.31
C LEU A 287 7.96 9.22 -32.04
N ALA A 288 7.56 8.85 -30.82
CA ALA A 288 6.14 8.84 -30.43
C ALA A 288 5.53 10.26 -30.45
N ASN A 289 6.29 11.27 -30.00
CA ASN A 289 5.90 12.67 -30.05
C ASN A 289 5.82 13.21 -31.49
N GLU A 290 6.76 12.86 -32.35
CA GLU A 290 6.71 13.22 -33.78
C GLU A 290 5.47 12.64 -34.47
N ARG A 291 5.19 11.35 -34.23
CA ARG A 291 4.01 10.67 -34.80
C ARG A 291 2.71 11.27 -34.31
N SER A 292 2.57 11.46 -33.00
CA SER A 292 1.36 12.07 -32.42
C SER A 292 1.17 13.50 -32.92
N LYS A 293 2.24 14.31 -33.02
CA LYS A 293 2.16 15.65 -33.62
C LYS A 293 1.67 15.62 -35.07
N LYS A 294 2.14 14.66 -35.88
CA LYS A 294 1.70 14.51 -37.28
C LYS A 294 0.21 14.15 -37.40
N VAL A 295 -0.31 13.30 -36.50
CA VAL A 295 -1.69 12.79 -36.57
C VAL A 295 -2.69 13.69 -35.85
N LEU A 296 -2.31 14.24 -34.70
CA LEU A 296 -3.19 14.99 -33.78
C LEU A 296 -2.95 16.50 -33.81
N GLY A 297 -1.83 16.95 -34.37
CA GLY A 297 -1.40 18.36 -34.38
C GLY A 297 -0.58 18.78 -33.16
N TYR A 298 -0.40 17.90 -32.17
CA TYR A 298 0.41 18.14 -30.97
C TYR A 298 1.02 16.84 -30.44
N PRO A 299 2.21 16.89 -29.80
CA PRO A 299 2.80 15.73 -29.13
C PRO A 299 2.01 15.36 -27.87
N VAL A 300 1.99 14.07 -27.50
CA VAL A 300 1.22 13.56 -26.34
C VAL A 300 2.08 13.03 -25.19
N PHE A 301 3.40 12.93 -25.36
CA PHE A 301 4.32 12.35 -24.37
C PHE A 301 5.43 13.33 -23.94
N GLY A 302 5.28 14.64 -24.15
CA GLY A 302 6.27 15.63 -23.74
C GLY A 302 6.55 15.64 -22.25
N TYR A 303 5.53 15.39 -21.42
CA TYR A 303 5.68 15.22 -19.98
C TYR A 303 6.64 14.08 -19.60
N GLN A 304 6.67 12.97 -20.36
CA GLN A 304 7.57 11.86 -20.06
C GLN A 304 9.04 12.24 -20.27
N VAL A 305 9.32 13.13 -21.22
CA VAL A 305 10.67 13.68 -21.42
C VAL A 305 11.13 14.41 -20.15
N PHE A 306 10.27 15.23 -19.57
CA PHE A 306 10.55 15.93 -18.31
C PHE A 306 10.76 14.95 -17.14
N LEU A 307 9.87 13.96 -16.98
CA LEU A 307 9.91 13.03 -15.85
C LEU A 307 11.10 12.05 -15.87
N THR A 308 11.76 11.86 -17.02
CA THR A 308 12.75 10.78 -17.20
C THR A 308 14.15 11.22 -17.58
N ARG A 309 14.30 12.37 -18.24
CA ARG A 309 15.61 12.82 -18.79
C ARG A 309 16.25 13.95 -18.00
N TYR A 310 15.54 14.57 -17.06
CA TYR A 310 16.05 15.72 -16.29
C TYR A 310 16.53 15.29 -14.90
N ASN A 311 17.79 15.59 -14.60
CA ASN A 311 18.35 15.39 -13.26
C ASN A 311 17.69 16.35 -12.27
N GLY A 312 17.27 15.84 -11.10
CA GLY A 312 16.67 16.65 -10.04
C GLY A 312 15.16 16.86 -10.19
N VAL A 313 14.50 16.22 -11.16
CA VAL A 313 13.04 16.25 -11.30
C VAL A 313 12.34 15.76 -10.04
N GLU A 314 12.97 14.87 -9.28
CA GLU A 314 12.49 14.37 -7.98
C GLU A 314 12.30 15.50 -6.97
N ALA A 315 13.29 16.40 -6.87
CA ALA A 315 13.25 17.54 -5.96
C ALA A 315 12.20 18.56 -6.41
N ILE A 316 12.13 18.85 -7.71
CA ILE A 316 11.15 19.77 -8.30
C ILE A 316 9.73 19.26 -8.06
N PHE A 317 9.47 17.98 -8.34
CA PHE A 317 8.17 17.35 -8.11
C PHE A 317 7.79 17.39 -6.63
N ASN A 318 8.75 17.16 -5.74
CA ASN A 318 8.51 17.20 -4.31
C ASN A 318 8.26 18.62 -3.76
N GLN A 319 8.88 19.64 -4.37
CA GLN A 319 8.65 21.04 -4.00
C GLN A 319 7.32 21.57 -4.52
N HIS A 320 6.90 21.13 -5.72
CA HIS A 320 5.75 21.66 -6.45
C HIS A 320 4.60 20.63 -6.61
N LYS A 321 4.40 19.76 -5.61
CA LYS A 321 3.42 18.66 -5.65
C LYS A 321 2.01 19.11 -6.05
N GLU A 322 1.53 20.20 -5.47
CA GLU A 322 0.19 20.75 -5.74
C GLU A 322 0.06 21.26 -7.19
N SER A 323 1.13 21.85 -7.74
CA SER A 323 1.16 22.31 -9.14
C SER A 323 0.96 21.13 -10.10
N VAL A 324 1.65 20.01 -9.84
CA VAL A 324 1.53 18.80 -10.66
C VAL A 324 0.17 18.13 -10.46
N LEU A 325 -0.24 17.89 -9.22
CA LEU A 325 -1.47 17.14 -8.94
C LEU A 325 -2.72 17.89 -9.41
N SER A 326 -2.76 19.22 -9.25
CA SER A 326 -3.89 20.02 -9.75
C SER A 326 -4.02 19.93 -11.27
N LEU A 327 -2.91 19.83 -12.01
CA LEU A 327 -2.93 19.63 -13.46
C LEU A 327 -3.38 18.21 -13.83
N ILE A 328 -2.86 17.18 -13.14
CA ILE A 328 -3.24 15.77 -13.38
C ILE A 328 -4.74 15.54 -13.13
N TYR A 329 -5.30 16.19 -12.12
CA TYR A 329 -6.71 16.05 -11.75
C TYR A 329 -7.50 17.33 -12.03
N ALA A 330 -7.17 18.02 -13.12
CA ALA A 330 -7.85 19.24 -13.50
C ALA A 330 -9.30 18.97 -13.94
N GLN A 331 -10.20 19.89 -13.58
CA GLN A 331 -11.57 19.91 -14.09
C GLN A 331 -11.57 20.02 -15.62
N GLU A 332 -10.71 20.87 -16.17
CA GLU A 332 -10.53 21.04 -17.61
C GLU A 332 -9.45 20.10 -18.14
N THR A 333 -9.88 18.94 -18.63
CA THR A 333 -9.01 17.91 -19.19
C THR A 333 -8.21 18.37 -20.42
N ALA A 334 -8.71 19.39 -21.14
CA ALA A 334 -8.03 19.96 -22.31
C ALA A 334 -6.68 20.61 -21.97
N LEU A 335 -6.46 21.02 -20.71
CA LEU A 335 -5.19 21.60 -20.27
C LEU A 335 -3.99 20.69 -20.54
N TRP A 336 -4.19 19.37 -20.57
CA TRP A 336 -3.12 18.42 -20.88
C TRP A 336 -2.56 18.60 -22.28
N LYS A 337 -3.39 19.02 -23.25
CA LYS A 337 -2.97 19.29 -24.62
C LYS A 337 -1.90 20.39 -24.70
N ASP A 338 -1.99 21.38 -23.81
CA ASP A 338 -1.14 22.57 -23.84
C ASP A 338 -0.04 22.54 -22.77
N HIS A 339 -0.25 21.78 -21.69
CA HIS A 339 0.62 21.80 -20.50
C HIS A 339 1.23 20.46 -20.12
N MET A 340 0.87 19.35 -20.78
CA MET A 340 1.52 18.05 -20.59
C MET A 340 2.04 17.43 -21.90
N GLY A 341 1.29 17.54 -22.98
CA GLY A 341 1.64 16.99 -24.28
C GLY A 341 2.92 17.57 -24.88
N PRO A 342 3.08 18.91 -24.96
CA PRO A 342 4.27 19.56 -25.52
C PRO A 342 5.52 19.34 -24.68
N VAL A 343 6.64 19.04 -25.36
CA VAL A 343 7.95 18.92 -24.72
C VAL A 343 8.29 20.23 -24.01
N GLY A 344 8.64 20.16 -22.73
CA GLY A 344 8.95 21.32 -21.89
C GLY A 344 7.73 21.96 -21.20
N ALA A 345 6.50 21.75 -21.68
CA ALA A 345 5.35 22.46 -21.15
C ALA A 345 5.00 22.10 -19.69
N LEU A 346 5.17 20.81 -19.31
CA LEU A 346 4.99 20.41 -17.91
C LEU A 346 6.07 21.04 -17.02
N GLN A 347 7.32 21.10 -17.51
CA GLN A 347 8.41 21.72 -16.77
C GLN A 347 8.13 23.21 -16.53
N ASP A 348 7.68 23.93 -17.56
CA ASP A 348 7.32 25.35 -17.45
C ASP A 348 6.15 25.58 -16.50
N TRP A 349 5.14 24.72 -16.55
CA TRP A 349 3.99 24.76 -15.64
C TRP A 349 4.43 24.62 -14.18
N VAL A 350 5.25 23.61 -13.89
CA VAL A 350 5.69 23.26 -12.54
C VAL A 350 6.66 24.29 -11.98
N ASN A 351 7.62 24.76 -12.79
CA ASN A 351 8.57 25.80 -12.39
C ASN A 351 7.88 27.13 -12.08
N ALA A 352 6.75 27.40 -12.72
CA ALA A 352 5.93 28.58 -12.45
C ALA A 352 4.92 28.39 -11.28
N ASP A 353 4.94 27.22 -10.62
CA ASP A 353 3.97 26.79 -9.58
C ASP A 353 2.50 27.02 -9.99
N LYS A 354 2.18 26.86 -11.27
CA LYS A 354 0.81 27.06 -11.77
C LYS A 354 -0.12 25.99 -11.21
N ARG A 355 -1.38 26.34 -10.98
CA ARG A 355 -2.40 25.43 -10.44
C ARG A 355 -3.65 25.50 -11.28
N ALA A 356 -4.15 24.34 -11.67
CA ALA A 356 -5.42 24.24 -12.37
C ALA A 356 -6.56 24.16 -11.35
N THR A 357 -7.78 24.45 -11.82
CA THR A 357 -8.97 24.17 -11.02
C THR A 357 -9.11 22.65 -10.91
N TRP A 358 -9.14 22.16 -9.67
CA TRP A 358 -9.32 20.75 -9.39
C TRP A 358 -10.68 20.25 -9.88
N GLY A 359 -10.70 18.99 -10.31
CA GLY A 359 -11.91 18.31 -10.72
C GLY A 359 -12.94 18.19 -9.60
N GLU A 360 -14.17 18.63 -9.86
CA GLU A 360 -15.32 18.49 -8.94
C GLU A 360 -15.67 17.02 -8.66
N TYR A 361 -15.17 16.10 -9.49
CA TYR A 361 -15.28 14.66 -9.33
C TYR A 361 -14.39 14.10 -8.22
N LEU A 362 -13.50 14.90 -7.63
CA LEU A 362 -12.74 14.52 -6.44
C LEU A 362 -13.42 15.03 -5.17
N THR A 363 -13.61 14.13 -4.20
CA THR A 363 -14.11 14.51 -2.87
C THR A 363 -12.99 15.14 -2.03
N GLU A 364 -13.33 15.85 -0.95
CA GLU A 364 -12.33 16.33 0.03
C GLU A 364 -11.45 15.20 0.57
N LYS A 365 -12.04 14.00 0.74
CA LYS A 365 -11.33 12.79 1.12
C LYS A 365 -10.30 12.38 0.06
N ASP A 366 -10.65 12.45 -1.23
CA ASP A 366 -9.75 12.13 -2.33
C ASP A 366 -8.54 13.07 -2.39
N HIS A 367 -8.77 14.36 -2.13
CA HIS A 367 -7.71 15.35 -2.02
C HIS A 367 -6.77 15.04 -0.86
N ARG A 368 -7.32 14.75 0.33
CA ARG A 368 -6.52 14.42 1.51
C ARG A 368 -5.65 13.18 1.28
N ILE A 369 -6.23 12.11 0.73
CA ILE A 369 -5.51 10.86 0.47
C ILE A 369 -4.33 11.10 -0.48
N ARG A 370 -4.51 11.87 -1.56
CA ARG A 370 -3.45 12.17 -2.54
C ARG A 370 -2.32 12.99 -1.92
N LYS A 371 -2.67 13.93 -1.06
CA LYS A 371 -1.69 14.73 -0.30
C LYS A 371 -0.90 13.85 0.66
N GLU A 372 -1.55 12.95 1.39
CA GLU A 372 -0.92 12.02 2.34
C GLU A 372 -0.03 10.99 1.65
N MET A 373 -0.46 10.41 0.53
CA MET A 373 0.31 9.44 -0.25
C MET A 373 1.66 9.96 -0.75
N THR A 374 1.76 11.28 -0.91
CA THR A 374 2.98 11.95 -1.37
C THR A 374 3.66 12.75 -0.25
N ALA A 375 3.21 12.65 1.01
CA ALA A 375 3.68 13.49 2.11
C ALA A 375 5.02 13.07 2.73
N ASP A 376 5.46 11.83 2.51
CA ASP A 376 6.73 11.32 3.06
C ASP A 376 7.96 11.78 2.25
N GLU A 377 9.15 11.45 2.76
CA GLU A 377 10.43 11.80 2.15
C GLU A 377 10.64 11.11 0.78
N LEU A 378 9.93 10.01 0.51
CA LEU A 378 9.96 9.36 -0.81
C LEU A 378 9.19 10.19 -1.83
N GLY A 379 8.09 10.82 -1.42
CA GLY A 379 7.30 11.71 -2.25
C GLY A 379 6.90 11.08 -3.59
N GLY A 380 7.24 11.74 -4.71
CA GLY A 380 6.96 11.23 -6.07
C GLY A 380 7.95 10.21 -6.62
N LEU A 381 9.01 9.84 -5.88
CA LEU A 381 10.08 8.96 -6.38
C LEU A 381 9.58 7.61 -6.93
N PRO A 382 8.70 6.86 -6.24
CA PRO A 382 8.18 5.60 -6.76
C PRO A 382 7.37 5.81 -8.05
N THR A 383 6.63 6.91 -8.15
CA THR A 383 5.85 7.27 -9.35
C THR A 383 6.77 7.52 -10.54
N LEU A 384 7.91 8.21 -10.34
CA LEU A 384 8.90 8.47 -11.38
C LEU A 384 9.58 7.19 -11.88
N ALA A 385 9.71 6.18 -11.04
CA ALA A 385 10.35 4.92 -11.40
C ALA A 385 9.58 4.14 -12.50
N TRP A 386 8.24 4.22 -12.53
CA TRP A 386 7.42 3.70 -13.64
C TRP A 386 7.83 4.32 -14.98
N TYR A 387 7.90 5.66 -15.02
CA TYR A 387 8.27 6.41 -16.22
C TYR A 387 9.70 6.11 -16.66
N LYS A 388 10.63 6.06 -15.71
CA LYS A 388 12.04 5.75 -15.99
C LYS A 388 12.21 4.32 -16.52
N ALA A 389 11.56 3.33 -15.90
CA ALA A 389 11.62 1.95 -16.36
C ALA A 389 11.10 1.79 -17.80
N HIS A 390 10.04 2.54 -18.13
CA HIS A 390 9.51 2.59 -19.48
C HIS A 390 10.48 3.29 -20.45
N ALA A 391 10.90 4.51 -20.16
CA ALA A 391 11.76 5.31 -21.04
C ALA A 391 13.16 4.72 -21.25
N TRP A 392 13.70 4.03 -20.24
CA TRP A 392 15.03 3.40 -20.29
C TRP A 392 14.99 1.97 -20.83
N ASN A 393 13.86 1.54 -21.42
CA ASN A 393 13.74 0.27 -22.13
C ASN A 393 14.01 -0.98 -21.27
N LEU A 394 13.81 -0.91 -19.95
CA LEU A 394 14.03 -2.07 -19.06
C LEU A 394 13.12 -3.25 -19.42
N ASN A 395 11.90 -2.97 -19.86
CA ASN A 395 10.96 -3.99 -20.31
C ASN A 395 11.37 -4.57 -21.67
N HIS A 396 11.88 -3.75 -22.60
CA HIS A 396 12.30 -4.22 -23.92
C HIS A 396 13.38 -5.30 -23.81
N GLU A 397 14.37 -5.12 -22.93
CA GLU A 397 15.47 -6.08 -22.78
C GLU A 397 15.02 -7.51 -22.44
N VAL A 398 13.92 -7.64 -21.70
CA VAL A 398 13.37 -8.94 -21.29
C VAL A 398 12.18 -9.41 -22.15
N GLU A 399 11.73 -8.57 -23.09
CA GLU A 399 10.54 -8.81 -23.92
C GLU A 399 10.85 -8.90 -25.43
N LYS A 400 12.03 -8.46 -25.88
CA LYS A 400 12.39 -8.37 -27.31
C LYS A 400 12.31 -9.71 -28.05
N ASP A 401 12.49 -10.81 -27.34
CA ASP A 401 12.46 -12.17 -27.90
C ASP A 401 11.07 -12.85 -27.81
N ILE A 402 10.03 -12.14 -27.36
CA ILE A 402 8.67 -12.68 -27.37
C ILE A 402 8.23 -12.87 -28.82
N ALA A 403 7.87 -14.11 -29.15
CA ALA A 403 7.35 -14.46 -30.47
C ALA A 403 6.09 -13.63 -30.80
N GLU A 404 6.00 -13.15 -32.03
CA GLU A 404 4.93 -12.27 -32.49
C GLU A 404 3.52 -12.83 -32.20
N ASN A 405 3.33 -14.13 -32.44
CA ASN A 405 2.06 -14.81 -32.22
C ASN A 405 1.64 -14.89 -30.73
N ALA A 406 2.59 -14.74 -29.79
CA ALA A 406 2.35 -14.77 -28.36
C ALA A 406 1.87 -13.41 -27.82
N LYS A 407 2.08 -12.33 -28.60
CA LYS A 407 1.66 -10.97 -28.24
C LYS A 407 0.16 -10.71 -28.44
N TYR A 408 -0.56 -11.59 -29.12
CA TYR A 408 -2.00 -11.43 -29.33
C TYR A 408 -2.81 -11.76 -28.07
N LEU A 409 -3.71 -10.87 -27.68
CA LEU A 409 -4.66 -11.12 -26.58
C LEU A 409 -5.85 -11.91 -27.12
N ARG A 410 -5.90 -13.21 -26.81
CA ARG A 410 -6.97 -14.10 -27.28
C ARG A 410 -8.21 -14.11 -26.38
N HIS A 411 -8.11 -13.52 -25.20
CA HIS A 411 -9.22 -13.37 -24.27
C HIS A 411 -10.26 -12.38 -24.81
N PRO A 412 -11.56 -12.60 -24.54
CA PRO A 412 -12.55 -11.53 -24.71
C PRO A 412 -12.08 -10.30 -23.93
N THR A 413 -12.04 -9.16 -24.62
CA THR A 413 -11.45 -7.94 -24.09
C THR A 413 -12.37 -6.76 -24.32
N LEU A 414 -12.65 -6.00 -23.27
CA LEU A 414 -13.34 -4.71 -23.32
C LEU A 414 -12.31 -3.58 -23.29
N TYR A 415 -12.50 -2.56 -24.12
CA TYR A 415 -11.79 -1.29 -24.01
C TYR A 415 -12.78 -0.16 -23.78
N LEU A 416 -12.71 0.45 -22.60
CA LEU A 416 -13.44 1.65 -22.23
C LEU A 416 -12.58 2.87 -22.54
N ALA A 417 -12.77 3.43 -23.73
CA ALA A 417 -12.00 4.57 -24.21
C ALA A 417 -12.58 5.89 -23.68
N SER A 418 -11.71 6.82 -23.30
CA SER A 418 -12.09 8.14 -22.81
C SER A 418 -12.09 9.14 -23.98
N ALA A 419 -13.27 9.51 -24.47
CA ALA A 419 -13.43 10.29 -25.71
C ALA A 419 -12.80 11.70 -25.64
N LYS A 420 -12.66 12.25 -24.42
CA LYS A 420 -12.03 13.56 -24.14
C LYS A 420 -10.67 13.41 -23.48
N ASP A 421 -9.97 12.32 -23.74
CA ASP A 421 -8.57 12.19 -23.34
C ASP A 421 -7.63 12.80 -24.39
N TYR A 422 -6.73 13.67 -23.93
CA TYR A 422 -5.80 14.40 -24.79
C TYR A 422 -4.40 13.79 -24.83
N LEU A 423 -4.09 12.80 -23.98
CA LEU A 423 -2.80 12.08 -24.00
C LEU A 423 -2.99 10.62 -24.44
N ALA A 424 -4.01 9.94 -23.92
CA ALA A 424 -4.43 8.60 -24.27
C ALA A 424 -5.55 8.63 -25.34
N VAL A 425 -5.27 9.25 -26.48
CA VAL A 425 -6.28 9.58 -27.50
C VAL A 425 -6.87 8.32 -28.17
N PRO A 426 -8.20 8.07 -28.10
CA PRO A 426 -8.82 6.85 -28.64
C PRO A 426 -8.53 6.59 -30.11
N ARG A 427 -8.47 7.65 -30.94
CA ARG A 427 -8.18 7.55 -32.38
C ARG A 427 -6.81 6.93 -32.69
N LEU A 428 -5.85 7.00 -31.77
CA LEU A 428 -4.56 6.32 -31.90
C LEU A 428 -4.60 4.90 -31.32
N GLN A 429 -5.32 4.71 -30.22
CA GLN A 429 -5.31 3.46 -29.45
C GLN A 429 -6.24 2.39 -30.02
N ILE A 430 -7.43 2.75 -30.51
CA ILE A 430 -8.40 1.78 -31.04
C ILE A 430 -7.81 0.98 -32.21
N PRO A 431 -7.28 1.60 -33.29
CA PRO A 431 -6.71 0.83 -34.40
C PRO A 431 -5.52 -0.04 -33.99
N GLN A 432 -4.75 0.43 -33.01
CA GLN A 432 -3.66 -0.35 -32.43
C GLN A 432 -4.23 -1.59 -31.72
N MET A 433 -5.22 -1.45 -30.83
CA MET A 433 -5.80 -2.59 -30.12
C MET A 433 -6.47 -3.58 -31.07
N GLU A 434 -7.22 -3.11 -32.07
CA GLU A 434 -7.85 -3.96 -33.10
C GLU A 434 -6.82 -4.86 -33.82
N SER A 435 -5.58 -4.38 -33.97
CA SER A 435 -4.50 -5.15 -34.61
C SER A 435 -3.97 -6.31 -33.75
N TRP A 436 -4.20 -6.30 -32.43
CA TRP A 436 -3.62 -7.25 -31.48
C TRP A 436 -4.64 -8.05 -30.67
N VAL A 437 -5.91 -7.65 -30.70
CA VAL A 437 -6.97 -8.18 -29.85
C VAL A 437 -8.14 -8.63 -30.74
N PRO A 438 -8.18 -9.91 -31.18
CA PRO A 438 -9.21 -10.39 -32.10
C PRO A 438 -10.64 -10.30 -31.57
N SER A 439 -10.81 -10.38 -30.24
CA SER A 439 -12.11 -10.37 -29.56
C SER A 439 -12.31 -9.08 -28.76
N LEU A 440 -12.17 -7.93 -29.43
CA LEU A 440 -12.24 -6.60 -28.82
C LEU A 440 -13.67 -6.03 -28.88
N GLU A 441 -14.23 -5.70 -27.72
CA GLU A 441 -15.39 -4.80 -27.59
C GLU A 441 -14.89 -3.40 -27.23
N VAL A 442 -15.25 -2.37 -27.99
CA VAL A 442 -14.89 -0.97 -27.69
C VAL A 442 -16.12 -0.19 -27.28
N GLN A 443 -16.01 0.57 -26.20
CA GLN A 443 -17.01 1.55 -25.80
C GLN A 443 -16.33 2.87 -25.48
N GLU A 444 -16.66 3.90 -26.25
CA GLU A 444 -16.20 5.27 -25.99
C GLU A 444 -17.14 5.95 -24.99
N ILE A 445 -16.57 6.57 -23.95
CA ILE A 445 -17.31 7.29 -22.91
C ILE A 445 -16.94 8.77 -23.01
N ASP A 446 -17.96 9.64 -23.00
CA ASP A 446 -17.76 11.10 -22.98
C ASP A 446 -17.21 11.58 -21.63
N SER A 447 -15.89 11.40 -21.47
CA SER A 447 -15.11 11.70 -20.29
C SER A 447 -13.63 11.87 -20.66
N GLY A 448 -12.87 12.59 -19.83
CA GLY A 448 -11.41 12.57 -19.85
C GLY A 448 -10.81 11.36 -19.10
N HIS A 449 -9.49 11.41 -18.92
CA HIS A 449 -8.63 10.29 -18.50
C HIS A 449 -9.15 9.47 -17.31
N TRP A 450 -9.59 10.15 -16.26
CA TRP A 450 -10.08 9.54 -15.03
C TRP A 450 -11.56 9.14 -15.12
N VAL A 451 -11.96 8.44 -16.19
CA VAL A 451 -13.37 8.11 -16.48
C VAL A 451 -14.10 7.38 -15.37
N PHE A 452 -13.39 6.53 -14.61
CA PHE A 452 -13.96 5.83 -13.45
C PHE A 452 -14.20 6.75 -12.24
N LEU A 453 -13.58 7.93 -12.19
CA LEU A 453 -13.89 8.98 -11.21
C LEU A 453 -14.96 9.93 -11.74
N HIS A 454 -14.91 10.30 -13.02
CA HIS A 454 -15.87 11.22 -13.63
C HIS A 454 -17.25 10.60 -13.81
N ARG A 455 -17.30 9.32 -14.21
CA ARG A 455 -18.49 8.57 -14.62
C ARG A 455 -18.51 7.17 -13.99
N PRO A 456 -18.36 7.02 -12.66
CA PRO A 456 -18.24 5.73 -11.99
C PRO A 456 -19.40 4.78 -12.31
N ALA A 457 -20.63 5.30 -12.37
CA ALA A 457 -21.81 4.49 -12.70
C ALA A 457 -21.74 3.91 -14.12
N VAL A 458 -21.32 4.71 -15.11
CA VAL A 458 -21.22 4.26 -16.50
C VAL A 458 -20.14 3.18 -16.65
N VAL A 459 -18.99 3.38 -16.02
CA VAL A 459 -17.89 2.40 -16.03
C VAL A 459 -18.33 1.10 -15.34
N ASN A 460 -18.96 1.18 -14.16
CA ASN A 460 -19.39 0.00 -13.41
C ASN A 460 -20.43 -0.82 -14.19
N GLU A 461 -21.41 -0.16 -14.82
CA GLU A 461 -22.41 -0.86 -15.64
C GLU A 461 -21.78 -1.50 -16.89
N ALA A 462 -20.84 -0.82 -17.55
CA ALA A 462 -20.13 -1.40 -18.70
C ALA A 462 -19.31 -2.64 -18.31
N LEU A 463 -18.54 -2.57 -17.22
CA LEU A 463 -17.77 -3.69 -16.71
C LEU A 463 -18.68 -4.85 -16.30
N LYS A 464 -19.77 -4.56 -15.58
CA LYS A 464 -20.74 -5.57 -15.14
C LYS A 464 -21.40 -6.26 -16.34
N ALA A 465 -21.84 -5.49 -17.34
CA ALA A 465 -22.44 -6.04 -18.55
C ALA A 465 -21.46 -6.96 -19.29
N PHE A 466 -20.21 -6.54 -19.45
CA PHE A 466 -19.19 -7.31 -20.17
C PHE A 466 -18.77 -8.59 -19.45
N PHE A 467 -18.54 -8.54 -18.14
CA PHE A 467 -18.14 -9.72 -17.36
C PHE A 467 -19.28 -10.69 -17.09
N SER A 468 -20.54 -10.28 -17.26
CA SER A 468 -21.71 -11.16 -17.11
C SER A 468 -22.10 -11.94 -18.37
N LYS A 469 -21.65 -11.48 -19.56
CA LYS A 469 -21.70 -12.29 -20.79
C LYS A 469 -20.80 -13.50 -20.65
#